data_AF-A0ABD5QKX4-F1
#
_entry.id   AF-A0ABD5QKX4-F1
#
_cell.length_a   1.000
_cell.length_b   1.000
_cell.length_c   1.000
_cell.angle_alpha   90.00
_cell.angle_beta   90.00
_cell.angle_gamma   90.00
#
_symmetry.space_group_name_H-M   'P 1'
#
loop_
_entity.id
_entity.type
_entity.pdbx_description
1 polymer ?
#
loop_
_entity_poly.entity_id
_entity_poly.type
_entity_poly.pdbx_seq_one_letter_code
_entity_poly.pdbx_strand_id
1 'polypeptide(L)'
;MESNGILSHEITMDPTKASVEIDESTRLESPVEPNLYAKFCEHLGRNIYHGMEAEILFNPTFGKWPFHKPGSDVMGGFKQEYDLSEIESLIANHDYHRNFPKKINADAALDAYTDGGAFGWMRYGSANQVILSPDVGPTGNQAQRIEINEVGPDNSAGLRQRTALPNHRTQRFECRVKARSKEATELNLSLSVVDKDGTIGETIASTPLSLDENWSTRTRMLGITSDTHTF
;
A
#
# COMPACT_ATOMS: atom_id res chain seq x y z
N MET A 1 -32.26 -29.72 39.79
CA MET A 1 -31.51 -29.66 38.52
C MET A 1 -32.32 -28.79 37.58
N GLU A 2 -31.87 -27.57 37.32
CA GLU A 2 -32.43 -26.79 36.21
C GLU A 2 -31.73 -27.25 34.94
N SER A 3 -32.37 -28.14 34.17
CA SER A 3 -31.84 -28.61 32.89
C SER A 3 -32.27 -27.63 31.79
N ASN A 4 -31.46 -26.62 31.54
CA ASN A 4 -31.55 -25.84 30.31
C ASN A 4 -30.57 -26.43 29.29
N GLY A 5 -30.99 -27.51 28.62
CA GLY A 5 -30.28 -28.08 27.46
C GLY A 5 -29.20 -29.12 27.76
N ILE A 6 -28.38 -29.40 26.74
CA ILE A 6 -27.32 -30.43 26.64
C ILE A 6 -26.14 -30.29 27.63
N LEU A 7 -26.27 -29.41 28.63
CA LEU A 7 -25.24 -29.15 29.63
C LEU A 7 -25.83 -29.44 31.02
N SER A 8 -25.29 -30.45 31.69
CA SER A 8 -25.48 -30.66 33.12
C SER A 8 -24.22 -30.26 33.87
N HIS A 9 -24.37 -29.77 35.09
CA HIS A 9 -23.24 -29.49 35.98
C HIS A 9 -23.55 -30.02 37.37
N GLU A 10 -22.52 -30.58 38.01
CA GLU A 10 -22.54 -31.00 39.41
C GLU A 10 -21.34 -30.37 40.12
N ILE A 11 -21.59 -29.70 41.24
CA ILE A 11 -20.54 -29.06 42.03
C ILE A 11 -19.88 -30.14 42.89
N THR A 12 -18.56 -30.27 42.77
CA THR A 12 -17.76 -31.11 43.66
C THR A 12 -17.25 -30.32 44.87
N MET A 13 -17.22 -30.97 46.03
CA MET A 13 -16.65 -30.42 47.27
C MET A 13 -15.13 -30.55 47.34
N ASP A 14 -14.52 -31.30 46.42
CA ASP A 14 -13.06 -31.38 46.27
C ASP A 14 -12.58 -30.29 45.30
N PRO A 15 -11.97 -29.20 45.80
CA PRO A 15 -11.54 -28.09 44.95
C PRO A 15 -10.36 -28.44 44.05
N THR A 16 -9.79 -29.65 44.18
CA THR A 16 -8.64 -30.11 43.37
C THR A 16 -9.06 -30.94 42.16
N LYS A 17 -10.36 -31.20 41.96
CA LYS A 17 -10.87 -32.05 40.89
C LYS A 17 -11.91 -31.36 40.02
N ALA A 18 -11.79 -31.56 38.72
CA ALA A 18 -12.80 -31.25 37.73
C ALA A 18 -12.84 -32.38 36.69
N SER A 19 -14.04 -32.81 36.30
CA SER A 19 -14.26 -33.84 35.28
C SER A 19 -15.24 -33.35 34.24
N VAL A 20 -15.04 -33.76 32.99
CA VAL A 20 -15.94 -33.51 31.86
C VAL A 20 -16.24 -34.87 31.23
N GLU A 21 -17.53 -35.19 31.08
CA GLU A 21 -18.00 -36.40 30.41
C GLU A 21 -18.82 -35.98 29.19
N ILE A 22 -18.63 -36.68 28.06
CA ILE A 22 -19.35 -36.43 26.81
C ILE A 22 -20.30 -37.61 26.59
N ASP A 23 -21.61 -37.34 26.58
CA ASP A 23 -22.61 -38.33 26.21
C ASP A 23 -22.75 -38.42 24.69
N GLU A 24 -22.20 -39.47 24.11
CA GLU A 24 -22.28 -39.71 22.67
C GLU A 24 -23.68 -40.07 22.17
N SER A 25 -24.62 -40.43 23.06
CA SER A 25 -26.00 -40.79 22.69
C SER A 25 -26.92 -39.57 22.59
N THR A 26 -26.54 -38.46 23.19
CA THR A 26 -27.30 -37.20 23.13
C THR A 26 -26.95 -36.41 21.86
N ARG A 27 -27.98 -36.00 21.11
CA ARG A 27 -27.86 -35.20 19.88
C ARG A 27 -28.93 -34.10 19.87
N LEU A 28 -28.57 -32.91 19.41
CA LEU A 28 -29.55 -31.89 19.04
C LEU A 28 -30.06 -32.16 17.62
N GLU A 29 -31.35 -31.92 17.38
CA GLU A 29 -31.94 -31.98 16.04
C GLU A 29 -31.42 -30.85 15.14
N SER A 30 -31.07 -29.71 15.74
CA SER A 30 -30.50 -28.58 15.03
C SER A 30 -29.05 -28.86 14.62
N PRO A 31 -28.70 -28.71 13.33
CA PRO A 31 -27.31 -28.81 12.90
C PRO A 31 -26.48 -27.67 13.51
N VAL A 32 -25.15 -27.84 13.55
CA VAL A 32 -24.24 -26.73 13.85
C VAL A 32 -24.45 -25.63 12.81
N GLU A 33 -24.64 -24.39 13.27
CA GLU A 33 -24.82 -23.22 12.40
C GLU A 33 -23.64 -23.12 11.41
N PRO A 34 -23.87 -23.20 10.08
CA PRO A 34 -22.80 -23.12 9.09
C PRO A 34 -21.97 -21.83 9.18
N ASN A 35 -22.56 -20.75 9.71
CA ASN A 35 -21.91 -19.46 9.90
C ASN A 35 -21.31 -19.26 11.31
N LEU A 36 -21.17 -20.33 12.11
CA LEU A 36 -20.60 -20.24 13.46
C LEU A 36 -19.19 -19.63 13.45
N TYR A 37 -18.45 -19.83 12.36
CA TYR A 37 -17.12 -19.26 12.15
C TYR A 37 -17.14 -18.32 10.94
N ALA A 38 -16.95 -17.03 11.20
CA ALA A 38 -16.78 -16.02 10.18
C ALA A 38 -15.48 -15.24 10.41
N LYS A 39 -14.95 -14.64 9.35
CA LYS A 39 -13.87 -13.66 9.46
C LYS A 39 -14.46 -12.28 9.35
N PHE A 40 -14.16 -11.45 10.34
CA PHE A 40 -14.38 -10.02 10.23
C PHE A 40 -13.14 -9.37 9.62
N CYS A 41 -13.35 -8.45 8.68
CA CYS A 41 -12.28 -7.68 8.07
C CYS A 41 -12.74 -6.24 7.88
N GLU A 42 -11.87 -5.32 8.24
CA GLU A 42 -12.04 -3.90 8.05
C GLU A 42 -10.69 -3.27 7.70
N HIS A 43 -10.70 -2.02 7.26
CA HIS A 43 -9.50 -1.24 6.94
C HIS A 43 -8.74 -0.81 8.21
N LEU A 44 -8.51 -1.74 9.15
CA LEU A 44 -7.62 -1.54 10.29
C LEU A 44 -6.20 -1.97 9.93
N GLY A 45 -5.27 -1.05 10.17
CA GLY A 45 -3.87 -1.25 9.85
C GLY A 45 -3.67 -1.60 8.37
N ARG A 46 -3.15 -2.80 8.12
CA ARG A 46 -2.82 -3.31 6.77
C ARG A 46 -3.59 -4.58 6.43
N ASN A 47 -4.76 -4.78 7.02
CA ASN A 47 -5.57 -5.97 6.72
C ASN A 47 -5.99 -5.99 5.24
N ILE A 48 -6.37 -4.83 4.71
CA ILE A 48 -6.75 -4.67 3.30
C ILE A 48 -5.55 -4.22 2.47
N TYR A 49 -5.12 -2.96 2.63
CA TYR A 49 -4.02 -2.36 1.86
C TYR A 49 -2.68 -3.00 2.21
N HIS A 50 -1.98 -3.52 1.19
CA HIS A 50 -0.72 -4.27 1.33
C HIS A 50 -0.84 -5.52 2.21
N GLY A 51 -2.04 -6.09 2.29
CA GLY A 51 -2.38 -7.33 2.97
C GLY A 51 -3.20 -8.22 2.05
N MET A 52 -4.53 -8.11 2.12
CA MET A 52 -5.43 -8.86 1.24
C MET A 52 -5.53 -8.28 -0.17
N GLU A 53 -5.33 -6.97 -0.34
CA GLU A 53 -5.29 -6.33 -1.65
C GLU A 53 -3.95 -6.61 -2.34
N ALA A 54 -4.01 -6.95 -3.63
CA ALA A 54 -2.83 -7.29 -4.44
C ALA A 54 -2.06 -6.06 -4.97
N GLU A 55 -2.53 -4.84 -4.71
CA GLU A 55 -1.83 -3.61 -5.02
C GLU A 55 -0.50 -3.53 -4.25
N ILE A 56 0.59 -3.25 -4.96
CA ILE A 56 1.96 -3.24 -4.41
C ILE A 56 2.49 -1.82 -4.22
N LEU A 57 1.84 -0.82 -4.82
CA LEU A 57 2.19 0.57 -4.69
C LEU A 57 1.46 1.18 -3.50
N PHE A 58 2.14 2.09 -2.82
CA PHE A 58 1.56 2.98 -1.84
C PHE A 58 1.05 4.24 -2.53
N ASN A 59 -0.17 4.67 -2.16
CA ASN A 59 -0.82 5.82 -2.76
C ASN A 59 -0.80 5.79 -4.31
N PRO A 60 -1.27 4.69 -4.97
CA PRO A 60 -1.20 4.53 -6.43
C PRO A 60 -2.06 5.54 -7.20
N THR A 61 -3.00 6.20 -6.52
CA THR A 61 -3.94 7.16 -7.11
C THR A 61 -3.48 8.62 -6.99
N PHE A 62 -2.31 8.86 -6.38
CA PHE A 62 -1.84 10.21 -6.03
C PHE A 62 -2.85 11.00 -5.19
N GLY A 63 -3.61 10.29 -4.35
CA GLY A 63 -4.62 10.89 -3.49
C GLY A 63 -3.99 11.73 -2.39
N LYS A 64 -4.80 12.65 -1.85
CA LYS A 64 -4.47 13.42 -0.65
C LYS A 64 -4.14 12.45 0.48
N TRP A 65 -2.95 12.60 1.07
CA TRP A 65 -2.55 11.82 2.22
C TRP A 65 -2.89 12.55 3.52
N PRO A 66 -3.77 12.00 4.37
CA PRO A 66 -4.05 12.59 5.66
C PRO A 66 -3.01 12.12 6.68
N PHE A 67 -2.10 13.00 7.09
CA PHE A 67 -1.19 12.69 8.20
C PHE A 67 -1.98 12.59 9.50
N HIS A 68 -1.79 11.53 10.27
CA HIS A 68 -2.57 11.28 11.49
C HIS A 68 -1.91 11.96 12.69
N LYS A 69 -2.69 12.76 13.42
CA LYS A 69 -2.35 13.28 14.74
C LYS A 69 -2.87 12.32 15.83
N PRO A 70 -2.13 12.07 16.92
CA PRO A 70 -2.64 11.29 18.04
C PRO A 70 -3.97 11.82 18.60
N GLY A 71 -4.84 10.90 18.99
CA GLY A 71 -6.17 11.18 19.54
C GLY A 71 -7.30 11.05 18.51
N SER A 72 -8.53 11.06 19.03
CA SER A 72 -9.74 10.93 18.21
C SER A 72 -10.32 12.30 17.86
N ASP A 73 -10.91 12.41 16.68
CA ASP A 73 -11.84 13.50 16.36
C ASP A 73 -13.07 13.43 17.30
N VAL A 74 -13.71 14.57 17.54
CA VAL A 74 -14.96 14.69 18.31
C VAL A 74 -16.06 13.80 17.71
N MET A 75 -16.03 13.59 16.39
CA MET A 75 -16.97 12.72 15.68
C MET A 75 -16.48 11.27 15.53
N GLY A 76 -15.36 10.91 16.17
CA GLY A 76 -14.67 9.65 15.93
C GLY A 76 -13.82 9.67 14.66
N GLY A 77 -12.88 8.72 14.55
CA GLY A 77 -11.87 8.72 13.50
C GLY A 77 -10.59 9.46 13.92
N PHE A 78 -9.63 9.53 13.00
CA PHE A 78 -8.33 10.16 13.26
C PHE A 78 -8.41 11.67 13.03
N LYS A 79 -7.65 12.44 13.81
CA LYS A 79 -7.43 13.87 13.52
C LYS A 79 -6.36 14.01 12.46
N GLN A 80 -6.62 14.85 11.45
CA GLN A 80 -5.62 15.18 10.44
C GLN A 80 -4.64 16.24 10.97
N GLU A 81 -3.35 16.02 10.72
CA GLU A 81 -2.28 16.99 10.95
C GLU A 81 -2.07 17.87 9.72
N TYR A 82 -1.83 19.16 9.96
CA TYR A 82 -1.62 20.19 8.94
C TYR A 82 -0.37 21.03 9.23
N ASP A 83 0.19 20.97 10.44
CA ASP A 83 1.45 21.63 10.76
C ASP A 83 2.60 20.94 10.01
N LEU A 84 3.36 21.73 9.23
CA LEU A 84 4.43 21.18 8.39
C LEU A 84 5.55 20.56 9.21
N SER A 85 5.91 21.14 10.36
CA SER A 85 6.99 20.60 11.20
C SER A 85 6.60 19.26 11.84
N GLU A 86 5.32 19.11 12.20
CA GLU A 86 4.78 17.84 12.66
C GLU A 86 4.69 16.83 11.52
N ILE A 87 4.29 17.25 10.32
CA ILE A 87 4.28 16.38 9.13
C ILE A 87 5.70 15.91 8.79
N GLU A 88 6.70 16.79 8.84
CA GLU A 88 8.11 16.45 8.66
C GLU A 88 8.55 15.35 9.63
N SER A 89 8.23 15.52 10.92
CA SER A 89 8.47 14.51 11.94
C SER A 89 7.73 13.19 11.65
N LEU A 90 6.48 13.25 11.20
CA LEU A 90 5.68 12.08 10.83
C LEU A 90 6.23 11.37 9.59
N ILE A 91 6.80 12.09 8.61
CA ILE A 91 7.45 11.53 7.43
C ILE A 91 8.78 10.88 7.82
N ALA A 92 9.60 11.56 8.63
CA ALA A 92 10.88 11.06 9.13
C ALA A 92 10.73 9.79 9.98
N ASN A 93 9.68 9.76 10.80
CA ASN A 93 9.32 8.61 11.63
C ASN A 93 8.29 7.70 10.95
N HIS A 94 8.02 7.88 9.65
CA HIS A 94 7.03 7.05 8.97
C HIS A 94 7.56 5.64 8.86
N ASP A 95 7.19 4.82 9.82
CA ASP A 95 7.72 3.49 9.93
C ASP A 95 7.00 2.55 8.96
N TYR A 96 7.59 2.36 7.79
CA TYR A 96 7.11 1.40 6.81
C TYR A 96 7.51 -0.06 7.12
N HIS A 97 7.94 -0.38 8.35
CA HIS A 97 8.66 -1.58 8.82
C HIS A 97 8.21 -2.99 8.40
N ARG A 98 7.14 -3.15 7.62
CA ARG A 98 6.62 -4.47 7.23
C ARG A 98 6.62 -4.79 5.74
N ASN A 99 6.64 -3.81 4.82
CA ASN A 99 6.63 -4.07 3.37
C ASN A 99 7.53 -3.12 2.53
N PHE A 100 8.14 -2.12 3.15
CA PHE A 100 9.16 -1.30 2.51
C PHE A 100 10.50 -1.63 3.17
N PRO A 101 11.64 -1.37 2.52
CA PRO A 101 12.92 -1.31 3.21
C PRO A 101 12.82 -0.52 4.52
N LYS A 102 13.61 -0.92 5.53
CA LYS A 102 13.64 -0.32 6.88
C LYS A 102 13.86 1.21 6.90
N LYS A 103 14.25 1.82 5.78
CA LYS A 103 14.34 3.27 5.60
C LYS A 103 13.87 3.62 4.19
N ILE A 104 12.78 4.37 4.09
CA ILE A 104 12.61 5.27 2.95
C ILE A 104 13.65 6.37 3.12
N ASN A 105 14.14 6.92 2.02
CA ASN A 105 14.87 8.18 2.08
C ASN A 105 13.86 9.27 2.47
N ALA A 106 13.71 9.49 3.78
CA ALA A 106 12.70 10.37 4.34
C ALA A 106 12.87 11.81 3.82
N ASP A 107 14.11 12.26 3.66
CA ASP A 107 14.43 13.57 3.11
C ASP A 107 13.91 13.68 1.67
N ALA A 108 14.19 12.68 0.81
CA ALA A 108 13.68 12.69 -0.57
C ALA A 108 12.14 12.60 -0.66
N ALA A 109 11.50 11.91 0.28
CA ALA A 109 10.04 11.84 0.35
C ALA A 109 9.43 13.15 0.85
N LEU A 110 10.07 13.79 1.82
CA LEU A 110 9.69 15.10 2.35
C LEU A 110 9.85 16.17 1.27
N ASP A 111 11.00 16.25 0.62
CA ASP A 111 11.28 17.20 -0.47
C ASP A 111 10.28 17.06 -1.62
N ALA A 112 9.94 15.82 -1.99
CA ALA A 112 8.91 15.59 -3.01
C ALA A 112 7.52 16.07 -2.53
N TYR A 113 7.17 15.80 -1.28
CA TYR A 113 5.87 16.17 -0.72
C TYR A 113 5.71 17.69 -0.55
N THR A 114 6.72 18.38 -0.03
CA THR A 114 6.71 19.85 0.15
C THR A 114 6.64 20.59 -1.18
N ASP A 115 7.19 20.00 -2.25
CA ASP A 115 7.06 20.50 -3.61
C ASP A 115 5.73 20.10 -4.31
N GLY A 116 4.75 19.59 -3.57
CA GLY A 116 3.42 19.25 -4.11
C GLY A 116 3.35 17.89 -4.79
N GLY A 117 4.29 17.00 -4.49
CA GLY A 117 4.22 15.58 -4.81
C GLY A 117 3.27 14.81 -3.88
N ALA A 118 2.62 13.78 -4.41
CA ALA A 118 1.83 12.88 -3.59
C ALA A 118 2.72 12.07 -2.63
N PHE A 119 2.34 12.01 -1.36
CA PHE A 119 3.13 11.31 -0.35
C PHE A 119 3.34 9.82 -0.72
N GLY A 120 4.58 9.35 -0.52
CA GLY A 120 5.05 8.01 -0.88
C GLY A 120 5.66 7.90 -2.27
N TRP A 121 5.59 8.95 -3.09
CA TRP A 121 6.32 9.05 -4.34
C TRP A 121 7.50 10.01 -4.19
N MET A 122 8.66 9.63 -4.74
CA MET A 122 9.87 10.44 -4.75
C MET A 122 10.24 10.78 -6.20
N ARG A 123 11.04 11.83 -6.37
CA ARG A 123 11.64 12.12 -7.68
C ARG A 123 12.60 11.02 -8.11
N TYR A 124 12.60 10.75 -9.40
CA TYR A 124 13.67 10.10 -10.11
C TYR A 124 14.38 11.17 -10.94
N GLY A 125 15.52 11.64 -10.43
CA GLY A 125 16.16 12.88 -10.87
C GLY A 125 16.16 13.95 -9.79
N SER A 126 16.80 15.09 -10.08
CA SER A 126 16.88 16.25 -9.17
C SER A 126 15.61 17.11 -9.19
N ALA A 127 15.48 18.02 -8.23
CA ALA A 127 14.37 18.97 -8.16
C ALA A 127 14.26 19.89 -9.39
N ASN A 128 15.39 20.23 -10.03
CA ASN A 128 15.38 21.07 -11.24
C ASN A 128 14.96 20.28 -12.49
N GLN A 129 15.22 18.96 -12.51
CA GLN A 129 14.86 18.06 -13.61
C GLN A 129 13.38 17.68 -13.57
N VAL A 130 12.83 17.46 -12.38
CA VAL A 130 11.46 16.99 -12.17
C VAL A 130 10.70 17.96 -11.28
N ILE A 131 9.80 18.74 -11.86
CA ILE A 131 8.91 19.63 -11.11
C ILE A 131 7.61 18.90 -10.80
N LEU A 132 7.21 18.95 -9.53
CA LEU A 132 5.98 18.34 -9.02
C LEU A 132 4.99 19.43 -8.69
N SER A 133 3.71 19.12 -8.84
CA SER A 133 2.61 19.97 -8.36
C SER A 133 1.30 19.20 -8.43
N PRO A 134 0.29 19.56 -7.61
CA PRO A 134 -1.03 18.99 -7.73
C PRO A 134 -1.71 19.39 -9.05
N ASP A 135 -2.53 18.50 -9.59
CA ASP A 135 -3.45 18.76 -10.71
C ASP A 135 -4.83 18.17 -10.38
N VAL A 136 -5.79 18.38 -11.28
CA VAL A 136 -7.14 17.86 -11.16
C VAL A 136 -7.35 16.76 -12.19
N GLY A 137 -7.71 15.58 -11.71
CA GLY A 137 -8.11 14.43 -12.51
C GLY A 137 -9.43 14.67 -13.24
N PRO A 138 -9.79 13.78 -14.19
CA PRO A 138 -10.94 13.97 -15.07
C PRO A 138 -12.31 13.95 -14.36
N THR A 139 -12.35 13.54 -13.09
CA THR A 139 -13.57 13.50 -12.27
C THR A 139 -13.51 14.47 -11.09
N GLY A 140 -12.62 15.47 -11.13
CA GLY A 140 -12.46 16.46 -10.06
C GLY A 140 -11.67 15.99 -8.83
N ASN A 141 -11.17 14.75 -8.85
CA ASN A 141 -10.27 14.23 -7.83
C ASN A 141 -8.84 14.77 -8.02
N GLN A 142 -7.99 14.62 -7.00
CA GLN A 142 -6.58 14.98 -7.13
C GLN A 142 -5.86 14.11 -8.16
N ALA A 143 -4.98 14.73 -8.94
CA ALA A 143 -3.99 14.09 -9.80
C ALA A 143 -2.60 14.68 -9.50
N GLN A 144 -1.56 14.04 -10.00
CA GLN A 144 -0.18 14.53 -9.92
C GLN A 144 0.24 15.09 -11.27
N ARG A 145 0.65 16.37 -11.31
CA ARG A 145 1.41 16.92 -12.44
C ARG A 145 2.89 16.63 -12.24
N ILE A 146 3.53 16.21 -13.33
CA ILE A 146 4.96 15.92 -13.41
C ILE A 146 5.46 16.66 -14.65
N GLU A 147 6.40 17.57 -14.47
CA GLU A 147 7.04 18.32 -15.56
C GLU A 147 8.51 17.93 -15.59
N ILE A 148 8.98 17.48 -16.76
CA ILE A 148 10.37 17.05 -16.98
C ILE A 148 11.07 18.13 -17.77
N ASN A 149 11.98 18.87 -17.11
CA ASN A 149 12.74 19.95 -17.74
C ASN A 149 14.01 19.42 -18.41
N GLU A 150 14.60 18.38 -17.83
CA GLU A 150 15.84 17.77 -18.28
C GLU A 150 15.83 16.29 -17.91
N VAL A 151 16.33 15.46 -18.82
CA VAL A 151 16.51 14.03 -18.62
C VAL A 151 17.94 13.75 -18.16
N GLY A 152 18.10 12.77 -17.26
CA GLY A 152 19.43 12.35 -16.81
C GLY A 152 20.27 11.70 -17.93
N PRO A 153 21.54 11.33 -17.63
CA PRO A 153 22.46 10.69 -18.57
C PRO A 153 21.89 9.44 -19.24
N ASP A 154 21.04 8.70 -18.52
CA ASP A 154 20.38 7.48 -19.00
C ASP A 154 19.00 7.76 -19.64
N ASN A 155 18.77 9.01 -20.06
CA ASN A 155 17.49 9.50 -20.58
C ASN A 155 16.32 9.27 -19.61
N SER A 156 16.59 9.37 -18.31
CA SER A 156 15.66 8.99 -17.26
C SER A 156 15.35 10.16 -16.31
N ALA A 157 14.07 10.51 -16.18
CA ALA A 157 13.56 11.43 -15.19
C ALA A 157 12.07 11.14 -14.92
N GLY A 158 11.59 11.35 -13.70
CA GLY A 158 10.17 11.12 -13.38
C GLY A 158 9.91 10.90 -11.90
N LEU A 159 8.99 9.97 -11.61
CA LEU A 159 8.65 9.55 -10.25
C LEU A 159 9.07 8.11 -10.01
N ARG A 160 9.37 7.81 -8.75
CA ARG A 160 9.69 6.47 -8.28
C ARG A 160 9.11 6.22 -6.90
N GLN A 161 8.90 4.94 -6.64
CA GLN A 161 8.62 4.43 -5.30
C GLN A 161 9.39 3.13 -5.13
N ARG A 162 9.97 2.93 -3.94
CA ARG A 162 10.59 1.67 -3.58
C ARG A 162 9.52 0.77 -2.97
N THR A 163 9.35 -0.44 -3.48
CA THR A 163 8.41 -1.42 -2.92
C THR A 163 9.06 -2.80 -2.88
N ALA A 164 8.63 -3.65 -1.94
CA ALA A 164 8.98 -5.06 -1.97
C ALA A 164 8.02 -5.78 -2.92
N LEU A 165 8.57 -6.52 -3.88
CA LEU A 165 7.73 -7.33 -4.76
C LEU A 165 7.14 -8.53 -3.97
N PRO A 166 5.94 -8.99 -4.34
CA PRO A 166 5.40 -10.27 -3.88
C PRO A 166 6.39 -11.41 -4.13
N ASN A 167 6.13 -12.58 -3.52
CA ASN A 167 7.03 -13.73 -3.54
C ASN A 167 7.73 -13.99 -4.90
N HIS A 168 8.88 -14.66 -4.85
CA HIS A 168 9.73 -14.97 -6.02
C HIS A 168 9.06 -15.72 -7.18
N ARG A 169 7.79 -16.14 -7.05
CA ARG A 169 7.02 -16.82 -8.12
C ARG A 169 6.20 -15.84 -8.96
N THR A 170 5.98 -14.62 -8.49
CA THR A 170 5.26 -13.59 -9.25
C THR A 170 6.22 -12.88 -10.20
N GLN A 171 6.19 -13.27 -11.48
CA GLN A 171 7.07 -12.70 -12.52
C GLN A 171 6.37 -11.70 -13.45
N ARG A 172 5.05 -11.51 -13.28
CA ARG A 172 4.24 -10.65 -14.15
C ARG A 172 3.35 -9.76 -13.31
N PHE A 173 3.33 -8.48 -13.65
CA PHE A 173 2.53 -7.46 -13.00
C PHE A 173 1.66 -6.79 -14.04
N GLU A 174 0.41 -6.54 -13.70
CA GLU A 174 -0.43 -5.65 -14.49
C GLU A 174 -0.17 -4.22 -14.00
N CYS A 175 0.20 -3.33 -14.91
CA CYS A 175 0.34 -1.92 -14.63
C CYS A 175 -0.81 -1.17 -15.30
N ARG A 176 -1.58 -0.44 -14.51
CA ARG A 176 -2.69 0.38 -15.00
C ARG A 176 -2.44 1.85 -14.63
N VAL A 177 -2.43 2.71 -15.63
CA VAL A 177 -2.23 4.16 -15.46
C VAL A 177 -3.37 4.90 -16.11
N LYS A 178 -3.89 5.92 -15.41
CA LYS A 178 -4.79 6.92 -16.00
C LYS A 178 -4.05 8.24 -16.08
N ALA A 179 -3.72 8.68 -17.30
CA ALA A 179 -2.88 9.85 -17.51
C ALA A 179 -3.24 10.56 -18.82
N ARG A 180 -2.71 11.78 -18.95
CA ARG A 180 -2.65 12.60 -20.17
C ARG A 180 -1.29 13.30 -20.20
N SER A 181 -0.89 13.79 -21.36
CA SER A 181 0.31 14.61 -21.54
C SER A 181 -0.02 15.82 -22.40
N LYS A 182 0.58 16.98 -22.13
CA LYS A 182 0.31 18.21 -22.90
C LYS A 182 0.73 18.07 -24.37
N GLU A 183 1.79 17.30 -24.61
CA GLU A 183 2.30 16.94 -25.92
C GLU A 183 2.33 15.41 -26.02
N ALA A 184 2.31 14.85 -27.23
CA ALA A 184 2.41 13.40 -27.39
C ALA A 184 3.73 12.91 -26.78
N THR A 185 3.66 11.98 -25.84
CA THR A 185 4.83 11.55 -25.05
C THR A 185 4.75 10.05 -24.77
N GLU A 186 5.90 9.40 -24.73
CA GLU A 186 6.01 8.02 -24.26
C GLU A 186 6.43 8.00 -22.79
N LEU A 187 5.54 7.49 -21.93
CA LEU A 187 5.83 7.21 -20.54
C LEU A 187 6.38 5.79 -20.42
N ASN A 188 7.53 5.63 -19.80
CA ASN A 188 8.08 4.31 -19.48
C ASN A 188 7.74 3.91 -18.05
N LEU A 189 7.14 2.72 -17.90
CA LEU A 189 6.93 2.08 -16.60
C LEU A 189 7.97 0.99 -16.42
N SER A 190 8.76 1.07 -15.34
CA SER A 190 9.85 0.13 -15.10
C SER A 190 9.89 -0.39 -13.67
N LEU A 191 10.47 -1.59 -13.52
CA LEU A 191 10.90 -2.13 -12.25
C LEU A 191 12.42 -2.26 -12.29
N SER A 192 13.07 -1.72 -11.27
CA SER A 192 14.52 -1.80 -11.10
C SER A 192 14.86 -2.39 -9.75
N VAL A 193 15.94 -3.16 -9.70
CA VAL A 193 16.51 -3.65 -8.44
C VAL A 193 17.04 -2.44 -7.67
N VAL A 194 16.83 -2.44 -6.36
CA VAL A 194 17.34 -1.37 -5.48
C VAL A 194 18.25 -1.97 -4.43
N ASP A 195 19.47 -1.45 -4.36
CA ASP A 195 20.47 -1.89 -3.40
C ASP A 195 20.10 -1.56 -1.95
N LYS A 196 20.88 -2.10 -1.00
CA LYS A 196 20.63 -1.90 0.44
C LYS A 196 20.68 -0.42 0.84
N ASP A 197 21.52 0.36 0.17
CA ASP A 197 21.68 1.80 0.36
C ASP A 197 20.60 2.65 -0.32
N GLY A 198 19.73 2.04 -1.15
CA GLY A 198 18.68 2.74 -1.90
C GLY A 198 19.09 3.17 -3.30
N THR A 199 20.29 2.83 -3.75
CA THR A 199 20.76 3.07 -5.12
C THR A 199 19.97 2.23 -6.11
N ILE A 200 19.53 2.84 -7.21
CA ILE A 200 18.80 2.14 -8.27
C ILE A 200 19.82 1.42 -9.14
N GLY A 201 19.67 0.10 -9.24
CA GLY A 201 20.47 -0.77 -10.09
C GLY A 201 19.76 -1.11 -11.39
N GLU A 202 19.94 -2.37 -11.82
CA GLU A 202 19.43 -2.88 -13.09
C GLU A 202 17.90 -2.78 -13.20
N THR A 203 17.42 -2.35 -14.37
CA THR A 203 16.00 -2.43 -14.74
C THR A 203 15.69 -3.84 -15.23
N ILE A 204 14.84 -4.55 -14.49
CA ILE A 204 14.49 -5.97 -14.73
C ILE A 204 13.18 -6.15 -15.50
N ALA A 205 12.42 -5.08 -15.67
CA ALA A 205 11.23 -5.04 -16.52
C ALA A 205 10.95 -3.60 -16.94
N SER A 206 10.51 -3.39 -18.18
CA SER A 206 10.04 -2.09 -18.65
C SER A 206 8.95 -2.25 -19.71
N THR A 207 7.99 -1.32 -19.74
CA THR A 207 7.00 -1.22 -20.82
C THR A 207 6.68 0.25 -21.12
N PRO A 208 6.62 0.64 -22.40
CA PRO A 208 6.21 1.98 -22.79
C PRO A 208 4.68 2.13 -22.81
N LEU A 209 4.25 3.38 -22.62
CA LEU A 209 2.88 3.86 -22.67
C LEU A 209 2.81 5.17 -23.46
N SER A 210 2.19 5.16 -24.63
CA SER A 210 1.91 6.37 -25.37
C SER A 210 0.77 7.17 -24.71
N LEU A 211 1.06 8.44 -24.44
CA LEU A 211 0.13 9.42 -23.89
C LEU A 211 -0.12 10.54 -24.91
N ASP A 212 -1.31 11.12 -24.81
CA ASP A 212 -1.77 12.27 -25.59
C ASP A 212 -2.50 13.25 -24.66
N GLU A 213 -3.03 14.33 -25.22
CA GLU A 213 -3.71 15.41 -24.48
C GLU A 213 -4.96 14.97 -23.71
N ASN A 214 -5.54 13.83 -24.07
CA ASN A 214 -6.75 13.31 -23.47
C ASN A 214 -6.44 12.35 -22.33
N TRP A 215 -7.25 12.45 -21.26
CA TRP A 215 -7.23 11.47 -20.20
C TRP A 215 -7.58 10.10 -20.75
N SER A 216 -6.65 9.16 -20.65
CA SER A 216 -6.85 7.79 -21.07
C SER A 216 -6.38 6.83 -19.99
N THR A 217 -7.06 5.68 -19.89
CA THR A 217 -6.58 4.55 -19.09
C THR A 217 -5.81 3.61 -20.00
N ARG A 218 -4.58 3.31 -19.62
CA ARG A 218 -3.72 2.34 -20.30
C ARG A 218 -3.36 1.23 -19.33
N THR A 219 -3.42 0.00 -19.82
CA THR A 219 -3.00 -1.20 -19.10
C THR A 219 -1.88 -1.88 -19.89
N ARG A 220 -0.84 -2.32 -19.19
CA ARG A 220 0.28 -3.08 -19.75
C ARG A 220 0.67 -4.19 -18.80
N MET A 221 1.24 -5.24 -19.37
CA MET A 221 1.92 -6.26 -18.60
C MET A 221 3.39 -5.90 -18.46
N LEU A 222 3.90 -5.98 -17.25
CA LEU A 222 5.30 -5.82 -16.92
C LEU A 222 5.84 -7.19 -16.49
N GLY A 223 6.64 -7.80 -17.35
CA GLY A 223 7.25 -9.11 -17.10
C GLY A 223 8.70 -8.97 -16.66
N ILE A 224 9.06 -9.58 -15.53
CA ILE A 224 10.46 -9.68 -15.10
C ILE A 224 11.18 -10.62 -16.07
N THR A 225 12.23 -10.12 -16.71
CA THR A 225 12.93 -10.82 -17.79
C THR A 225 14.14 -11.63 -17.33
N SER A 226 14.60 -11.45 -16.09
CA SER A 226 15.78 -12.12 -15.55
C SER A 226 15.42 -13.22 -14.55
N ASP A 227 16.19 -14.32 -14.57
CA ASP A 227 16.31 -15.30 -13.48
C ASP A 227 17.04 -14.64 -12.29
N THR A 228 16.46 -13.57 -11.73
CA THR A 228 17.01 -12.88 -10.56
C THR A 228 16.77 -13.75 -9.32
N HIS A 229 17.58 -14.81 -9.19
CA HIS A 229 17.69 -15.69 -8.02
C HIS A 229 18.56 -15.07 -6.91
N THR A 230 18.41 -13.76 -6.67
CA THR A 230 19.15 -13.10 -5.59
C THR A 230 18.23 -12.10 -4.91
N PHE A 231 17.68 -12.52 -3.77
CA PHE A 231 17.05 -11.70 -2.75
C PHE A 231 17.84 -11.82 -1.46
#